data_AF-A0A6P3WNL5-F1
#
_entry.id   AF-A0A6P3WNL5-F1
#
_cell.length_a   1.000
_cell.length_b   1.000
_cell.length_c   1.000
_cell.angle_alpha   90.00
_cell.angle_beta   90.00
_cell.angle_gamma   90.00
#
_symmetry.space_group_name_H-M   'P 1'
#
loop_
_entity.id
_entity.type
_entity.pdbx_description
1 polymer ?
#
loop_
_entity_poly.entity_id
_entity_poly.type
_entity_poly.pdbx_seq_one_letter_code
_entity_poly.pdbx_strand_id
1 'polypeptide(L)'
;MAYTKGQDVFPAPIDILNIIGIEDKSNTLYLLDRMYMNTLKYLIILKDKVKHRLVDMEKIATYMHNLLKKQLNNIPAIVDHISWVKEVLRLAEFFISCGRFMECKNHLIVASVVAKHFNDYCKIHVELSAKKKGCLHRQYIYIISIIDTCWVRYGLILLYSSSKHVLEKEGRDNFSWTNCYEAKSMVQSVKQSTGLLLFTCTEKEYEDFMYIARDNYITNCNDAKIIFVRILQLVNKVKANKFVSEDADVRAELAQYISKAYKYLGFFERDKVNQMKLQKRRVEALEDCLKTLNEDDQIYCSFIWFELAVINSIVLDVNIENVDRDKLTAEELAEIDQLVKYIVNYFQLYMENFDAVRYGLTNDVVDVLTKITKLFLL
;
A
#
# COMPACT_ATOMS: atom_id res chain seq x y z
N MET A 1 -38.48 9.25 -26.52
CA MET A 1 -37.14 8.66 -26.32
C MET A 1 -36.12 9.78 -26.15
N ALA A 2 -35.79 10.15 -24.92
CA ALA A 2 -34.86 11.23 -24.57
C ALA A 2 -33.73 10.72 -23.65
N TYR A 3 -33.35 9.45 -23.77
CA TYR A 3 -32.44 8.77 -22.84
C TYR A 3 -30.94 8.88 -23.21
N THR A 4 -30.57 9.66 -24.22
CA THR A 4 -29.20 9.67 -24.78
C THR A 4 -28.54 11.05 -24.86
N LYS A 5 -29.08 12.08 -24.19
CA LYS A 5 -28.45 13.41 -24.15
C LYS A 5 -27.44 13.54 -22.99
N GLY A 6 -26.41 12.70 -22.95
CA GLY A 6 -25.10 12.93 -22.29
C GLY A 6 -25.05 13.59 -20.91
N GLN A 7 -26.15 13.63 -20.18
CA GLN A 7 -26.30 14.21 -18.85
C GLN A 7 -26.74 13.03 -17.99
N ASP A 8 -25.98 12.76 -16.93
CA ASP A 8 -26.22 11.71 -15.93
C ASP A 8 -27.49 11.99 -15.08
N VAL A 9 -28.52 12.58 -15.69
CA VAL A 9 -29.80 12.92 -15.06
C VAL A 9 -30.78 11.81 -15.40
N PHE A 10 -30.64 10.70 -14.70
CA PHE A 10 -31.68 9.67 -14.67
C PHE A 10 -32.82 10.13 -13.76
N PRO A 11 -34.08 9.80 -14.07
CA PRO A 11 -35.17 10.01 -13.13
C PRO A 11 -34.88 9.28 -11.81
N ALA A 12 -35.32 9.85 -10.69
CA ALA A 12 -35.12 9.24 -9.38
C ALA A 12 -35.65 7.79 -9.38
N PRO A 13 -34.94 6.84 -8.75
CA PRO A 13 -35.37 5.44 -8.74
C PRO A 13 -36.75 5.32 -8.07
N ILE A 14 -37.63 4.56 -8.72
CA ILE A 14 -39.00 4.33 -8.25
C ILE A 14 -38.95 3.41 -7.02
N ASP A 15 -39.57 3.85 -5.93
CA ASP A 15 -39.79 3.02 -4.75
C ASP A 15 -41.10 2.24 -4.89
N ILE A 16 -40.99 0.97 -5.26
CA ILE A 16 -42.16 0.09 -5.44
C ILE A 16 -42.87 -0.14 -4.10
N LEU A 17 -42.16 -0.14 -2.96
CA LEU A 17 -42.75 -0.37 -1.64
C LEU A 17 -43.67 0.80 -1.25
N ASN A 18 -43.20 2.03 -1.49
CA ASN A 18 -44.03 3.22 -1.27
C ASN A 18 -45.25 3.26 -2.21
N ILE A 19 -45.14 2.76 -3.45
CA ILE A 19 -46.29 2.67 -4.38
C ILE A 19 -47.36 1.70 -3.87
N ILE A 20 -46.97 0.59 -3.24
CA ILE A 20 -47.91 -0.41 -2.70
C ILE A 20 -48.35 -0.12 -1.25
N GLY A 21 -48.05 1.08 -0.75
CA GLY A 21 -48.48 1.56 0.57
C GLY A 21 -47.67 1.00 1.75
N ILE A 22 -46.48 0.44 1.50
CA ILE A 22 -45.54 0.04 2.55
C ILE A 22 -44.57 1.20 2.77
N GLU A 23 -44.66 1.85 3.93
CA GLU A 23 -43.71 2.90 4.31
C GLU A 23 -42.31 2.30 4.53
N ASP A 24 -41.46 2.40 3.51
CA ASP A 24 -40.03 2.18 3.64
C ASP A 24 -39.32 3.53 3.70
N LYS A 25 -38.48 3.73 4.74
CA LYS A 25 -37.66 4.93 4.92
C LYS A 25 -36.35 4.84 4.13
N SER A 26 -36.18 3.84 3.26
CA SER A 26 -34.96 3.63 2.52
C SER A 26 -34.77 4.69 1.42
N ASN A 27 -33.54 5.22 1.33
CA ASN A 27 -33.20 6.16 0.27
C ASN A 27 -32.88 5.36 -1.01
N THR A 28 -33.84 5.28 -1.93
CA THR A 28 -33.72 4.50 -3.17
C THR A 28 -32.54 4.93 -4.05
N LEU A 29 -32.18 6.22 -4.04
CA LEU A 29 -30.99 6.72 -4.74
C LEU A 29 -29.70 6.19 -4.13
N TYR A 30 -29.60 6.16 -2.79
CA TYR A 30 -28.46 5.57 -2.10
C TYR A 30 -28.35 4.06 -2.33
N LEU A 31 -29.48 3.34 -2.35
CA LEU A 31 -29.50 1.91 -2.66
C LEU A 31 -29.01 1.64 -4.09
N LEU A 32 -29.42 2.44 -5.07
CA LEU A 32 -28.92 2.34 -6.43
C LEU A 32 -27.41 2.63 -6.50
N ASP A 33 -26.96 3.71 -5.86
CA ASP A 33 -25.54 4.06 -5.80
C ASP A 33 -24.71 2.93 -5.15
N ARG A 34 -25.23 2.28 -4.10
CA ARG A 34 -24.59 1.12 -3.46
C ARG A 34 -24.52 -0.10 -4.39
N MET A 35 -25.60 -0.40 -5.11
CA MET A 35 -25.60 -1.48 -6.09
C MET A 35 -24.62 -1.21 -7.22
N TYR A 36 -24.58 0.03 -7.73
CA TYR A 36 -23.65 0.44 -8.76
C TYR A 36 -22.20 0.30 -8.29
N MET A 37 -21.88 0.74 -7.07
CA MET A 37 -20.57 0.54 -6.46
C MET A 37 -20.22 -0.96 -6.39
N ASN A 38 -21.13 -1.80 -5.91
CA ASN A 38 -20.90 -3.25 -5.84
C ASN A 38 -20.60 -3.86 -7.22
N THR A 39 -21.32 -3.46 -8.27
CA THR A 39 -21.04 -3.90 -9.64
C THR A 39 -19.61 -3.53 -10.06
N LEU A 40 -19.18 -2.28 -9.82
CA LEU A 40 -17.82 -1.85 -10.13
C LEU A 40 -16.78 -2.68 -9.35
N LYS A 41 -17.03 -2.99 -8.08
CA LYS A 41 -16.16 -3.85 -7.26
C LYS A 41 -16.03 -5.26 -7.82
N TYR A 42 -17.15 -5.87 -8.23
CA TYR A 42 -17.11 -7.19 -8.83
C TYR A 42 -16.32 -7.20 -10.15
N LEU A 43 -16.41 -6.13 -10.95
CA LEU A 43 -15.59 -6.01 -12.17
C LEU A 43 -14.09 -5.95 -11.85
N ILE A 44 -13.69 -5.27 -10.77
CA ILE A 44 -12.29 -5.26 -10.30
C ILE A 44 -11.86 -6.68 -9.92
N ILE A 45 -12.65 -7.39 -9.12
CA ILE A 45 -12.33 -8.77 -8.68
C ILE A 45 -12.24 -9.72 -9.89
N LEU A 46 -13.11 -9.55 -10.89
CA LEU A 46 -13.10 -10.37 -12.10
C LEU A 46 -11.87 -10.11 -12.98
N LYS A 47 -11.30 -8.90 -12.97
CA LYS A 47 -10.06 -8.60 -13.70
C LYS A 47 -8.94 -9.54 -13.30
N ASP A 48 -8.84 -9.90 -12.03
CA ASP A 48 -7.76 -10.77 -11.53
C ASP A 48 -7.96 -12.24 -11.94
N LYS A 49 -9.17 -12.60 -12.39
CA LYS A 49 -9.54 -13.98 -12.78
C LYS A 49 -9.65 -14.19 -14.29
N VAL A 50 -9.75 -13.11 -15.06
CA VAL A 50 -9.99 -13.13 -16.51
C VAL A 50 -8.82 -12.45 -17.21
N LYS A 51 -8.49 -12.86 -18.46
CA LYS A 51 -7.43 -12.21 -19.24
C LYS A 51 -7.57 -10.67 -19.19
N HIS A 52 -6.50 -9.98 -18.77
CA HIS A 52 -6.43 -8.54 -18.48
C HIS A 52 -7.02 -7.59 -19.53
N ARG A 53 -7.28 -8.05 -20.76
CA ARG A 53 -7.76 -7.23 -21.88
C ARG A 53 -9.27 -6.98 -21.90
N LEU A 54 -10.06 -7.58 -20.99
CA LEU A 54 -11.52 -7.43 -20.99
C LEU A 54 -12.07 -6.39 -20.00
N VAL A 55 -11.25 -5.91 -19.05
CA VAL A 55 -11.70 -4.97 -18.00
C VAL A 55 -10.92 -3.66 -18.09
N ASP A 56 -11.62 -2.59 -18.46
CA ASP A 56 -11.07 -1.22 -18.56
C ASP A 56 -11.03 -0.56 -17.19
N MET A 57 -9.87 -0.65 -16.52
CA MET A 57 -9.69 -0.12 -15.16
C MET A 57 -9.75 1.39 -15.08
N GLU A 58 -9.36 2.11 -16.13
CA GLU A 58 -9.40 3.58 -16.15
C GLU A 58 -10.85 4.07 -16.13
N LYS A 59 -11.72 3.43 -16.90
CA LYS A 59 -13.17 3.72 -16.84
C LYS A 59 -13.77 3.35 -15.50
N ILE A 60 -13.42 2.19 -14.95
CA ILE A 60 -13.91 1.79 -13.61
C ILE A 60 -13.47 2.81 -12.57
N ALA A 61 -12.20 3.23 -12.57
CA ALA A 61 -11.69 4.23 -11.64
C ALA A 61 -12.42 5.58 -11.80
N THR A 62 -12.67 6.02 -13.02
CA THR A 62 -13.44 7.23 -13.33
C THR A 62 -14.87 7.15 -12.77
N TYR A 63 -15.56 6.04 -13.02
CA TYR A 63 -16.93 5.84 -12.53
C TYR A 63 -17.01 5.75 -11.01
N MET A 64 -16.08 5.01 -10.38
CA MET A 64 -15.98 4.95 -8.93
C MET A 64 -15.71 6.33 -8.33
N HIS A 65 -14.77 7.09 -8.90
CA HIS A 65 -14.44 8.44 -8.43
C HIS A 65 -15.66 9.37 -8.51
N ASN A 66 -16.35 9.41 -9.65
CA ASN A 66 -17.54 10.25 -9.83
C ASN A 66 -18.66 9.87 -8.85
N LEU A 67 -18.87 8.57 -8.62
CA LEU A 67 -19.85 8.07 -7.66
C LEU A 67 -19.49 8.46 -6.22
N LEU A 68 -18.23 8.30 -5.83
CA LEU A 68 -17.74 8.69 -4.50
C LEU A 68 -17.84 10.19 -4.28
N LYS A 69 -17.54 11.00 -5.32
CA LYS A 69 -17.69 12.45 -5.30
C LYS A 69 -19.14 12.89 -5.16
N LYS A 70 -20.07 12.23 -5.87
CA LYS A 70 -21.52 12.43 -5.69
C LYS A 70 -21.96 12.09 -4.26
N GLN A 71 -21.46 10.98 -3.70
CA GLN A 71 -21.79 10.55 -2.34
C GLN A 71 -21.23 11.50 -1.27
N LEU A 72 -20.03 12.05 -1.47
CA LEU A 72 -19.37 12.98 -0.54
C LEU A 72 -20.25 14.20 -0.23
N ASN A 73 -20.94 14.74 -1.23
CA ASN A 73 -21.86 15.88 -1.06
C ASN A 73 -23.08 15.56 -0.16
N ASN A 74 -23.37 14.28 0.08
CA ASN A 74 -24.50 13.81 0.87
C ASN A 74 -24.07 13.22 2.24
N ILE A 75 -22.79 13.28 2.58
CA ILE A 75 -22.25 12.94 3.91
C ILE A 75 -22.60 14.13 4.83
N PRO A 76 -23.48 13.97 5.85
CA PRO A 76 -23.20 13.10 7.00
C PRO A 76 -24.33 12.16 7.47
N ALA A 77 -25.52 12.14 6.83
CA ALA A 77 -26.69 11.47 7.42
C ALA A 77 -27.00 10.04 6.89
N ILE A 78 -26.49 9.65 5.72
CA ILE A 78 -26.99 8.48 4.97
C ILE A 78 -25.89 7.46 4.61
N VAL A 79 -24.63 7.91 4.51
CA VAL A 79 -23.55 7.09 3.95
C VAL A 79 -22.80 6.34 5.05
N ASP A 80 -22.57 5.04 4.81
CA ASP A 80 -21.62 4.26 5.59
C ASP A 80 -20.19 4.80 5.35
N HIS A 81 -19.74 5.70 6.24
CA HIS A 81 -18.43 6.34 6.18
C HIS A 81 -17.28 5.33 6.07
N ILE A 82 -17.41 4.17 6.71
CA ILE A 82 -16.38 3.13 6.72
C ILE A 82 -16.26 2.51 5.34
N SER A 83 -17.39 2.07 4.79
CA SER A 83 -17.43 1.52 3.43
C SER A 83 -16.95 2.56 2.43
N TRP A 84 -17.37 3.82 2.57
CA TRP A 84 -16.94 4.89 1.68
C TRP A 84 -15.41 5.10 1.69
N VAL A 85 -14.81 5.20 2.88
CA VAL A 85 -13.35 5.36 3.02
C VAL A 85 -12.61 4.18 2.38
N LYS A 86 -13.08 2.94 2.58
CA LYS A 86 -12.47 1.76 1.95
C LYS A 86 -12.47 1.83 0.43
N GLU A 87 -13.55 2.33 -0.18
CA GLU A 87 -13.62 2.48 -1.64
C GLU A 87 -12.70 3.59 -2.16
N VAL A 88 -12.55 4.70 -1.41
CA VAL A 88 -11.55 5.74 -1.74
C VAL A 88 -10.13 5.20 -1.65
N LEU A 89 -9.81 4.41 -0.62
CA LEU A 89 -8.49 3.81 -0.47
C LEU A 89 -8.18 2.80 -1.58
N ARG A 90 -9.19 2.07 -2.09
CA ARG A 90 -9.03 1.21 -3.26
C ARG A 90 -8.65 2.01 -4.51
N LEU A 91 -9.24 3.18 -4.72
CA LEU A 91 -8.82 4.07 -5.80
C LEU A 91 -7.41 4.62 -5.58
N ALA A 92 -7.06 5.00 -4.35
CA ALA A 92 -5.70 5.44 -4.03
C ALA A 92 -4.66 4.36 -4.37
N GLU A 93 -4.96 3.09 -4.05
CA GLU A 93 -4.13 1.93 -4.39
C GLU A 93 -4.01 1.72 -5.91
N PHE A 94 -5.11 1.89 -6.65
CA PHE A 94 -5.08 1.88 -8.10
C PHE A 94 -4.16 2.99 -8.66
N PHE A 95 -4.36 4.23 -8.23
CA PHE A 95 -3.58 5.36 -8.74
C PHE A 95 -2.09 5.22 -8.47
N ILE A 96 -1.72 4.75 -7.27
CA ILE A 96 -0.30 4.53 -6.99
C ILE A 96 0.31 3.40 -7.81
N SER A 97 -0.44 2.34 -8.11
CA SER A 97 0.02 1.28 -9.02
C SER A 97 0.29 1.79 -10.44
N CYS A 98 -0.38 2.87 -10.85
CA CYS A 98 -0.20 3.54 -12.13
C CYS A 98 0.82 4.71 -12.08
N GLY A 99 1.51 4.93 -10.95
CA GLY A 99 2.43 6.07 -10.78
C GLY A 99 1.74 7.45 -10.71
N ARG A 100 0.41 7.49 -10.53
CA ARG A 100 -0.40 8.72 -10.42
C ARG A 100 -0.41 9.22 -8.98
N PHE A 101 0.77 9.64 -8.50
CA PHE A 101 1.00 10.00 -7.09
C PHE A 101 0.12 11.16 -6.60
N MET A 102 -0.11 12.18 -7.44
CA MET A 102 -0.98 13.31 -7.09
C MET A 102 -2.41 12.86 -6.74
N GLU A 103 -2.98 11.99 -7.55
CA GLU A 103 -4.35 11.49 -7.34
C GLU A 103 -4.41 10.57 -6.13
N CYS A 104 -3.44 9.66 -5.98
CA CYS A 104 -3.32 8.84 -4.77
C CYS A 104 -3.29 9.71 -3.51
N LYS A 105 -2.39 10.71 -3.46
CA LYS A 105 -2.23 11.65 -2.35
C LYS A 105 -3.54 12.38 -2.03
N ASN A 106 -4.23 12.92 -3.05
CA ASN A 106 -5.52 13.58 -2.86
C ASN A 106 -6.56 12.63 -2.25
N HIS A 107 -6.64 11.38 -2.71
CA HIS A 107 -7.57 10.39 -2.16
C HIS A 107 -7.24 10.01 -0.71
N LEU A 108 -5.95 9.88 -0.34
CA LEU A 108 -5.55 9.61 1.05
C LEU A 108 -5.91 10.76 2.00
N ILE A 109 -5.74 12.01 1.55
CA ILE A 109 -6.14 13.19 2.33
C ILE A 109 -7.65 13.19 2.55
N VAL A 110 -8.45 13.01 1.50
CA VAL A 110 -9.92 13.00 1.58
C VAL A 110 -10.42 11.87 2.47
N ALA A 111 -9.82 10.67 2.38
CA ALA A 111 -10.12 9.56 3.27
C ALA A 111 -9.88 9.93 4.75
N SER A 112 -8.79 10.65 5.04
CA SER A 112 -8.46 11.12 6.39
C SER A 112 -9.46 12.15 6.91
N VAL A 113 -9.87 13.09 6.06
CA VAL A 113 -10.88 14.11 6.37
C VAL A 113 -12.22 13.46 6.73
N VAL A 114 -12.71 12.54 5.88
CA VAL A 114 -13.98 11.84 6.13
C VAL A 114 -13.92 10.96 7.37
N ALA A 115 -12.78 10.30 7.63
CA ALA A 115 -12.58 9.53 8.86
C ALA A 115 -12.62 10.41 10.12
N LYS A 116 -12.04 11.62 10.08
CA LYS A 116 -12.16 12.60 11.17
C LYS A 116 -13.59 13.07 11.38
N HIS A 117 -14.31 13.41 10.31
CA HIS A 117 -15.73 13.78 10.41
C HIS A 117 -16.57 12.67 11.02
N PHE A 118 -16.32 11.41 10.65
CA PHE A 118 -16.99 10.25 11.26
C PHE A 118 -16.71 10.17 12.77
N ASN A 119 -15.47 10.34 13.19
CA ASN A 119 -15.10 10.36 14.61
C ASN A 119 -15.81 11.48 15.38
N ASP A 120 -15.83 12.68 14.81
CA ASP A 120 -16.44 13.85 15.45
C ASP A 120 -17.97 13.70 15.52
N TYR A 121 -18.60 13.17 14.47
CA TYR A 121 -20.01 12.78 14.48
C TYR A 121 -20.31 11.77 15.61
N CYS A 122 -19.50 10.71 15.73
CA CYS A 122 -19.66 9.71 16.79
C CYS A 122 -19.49 10.27 18.21
N LYS A 123 -18.66 11.32 18.40
CA LYS A 123 -18.49 11.99 19.70
C LYS A 123 -19.69 12.86 20.08
N ILE A 124 -20.27 13.57 19.10
CA ILE A 124 -21.35 14.54 19.32
C ILE A 124 -22.71 13.85 19.52
N HIS A 125 -22.96 12.70 18.88
CA HIS A 125 -24.21 11.96 19.09
C HIS A 125 -24.19 11.19 20.42
N VAL A 126 -24.57 11.91 21.48
CA VAL A 126 -24.50 11.50 22.90
C VAL A 126 -25.40 10.30 23.25
N GLU A 127 -26.46 10.04 22.49
CA GLU A 127 -27.49 9.02 22.77
C GLU A 127 -27.03 7.56 22.55
N LEU A 128 -25.80 7.35 22.07
CA LEU A 128 -25.27 6.00 21.87
C LEU A 128 -24.87 5.37 23.21
N SER A 129 -25.28 4.12 23.44
CA SER A 129 -24.84 3.33 24.59
C SER A 129 -23.32 3.23 24.65
N ALA A 130 -22.74 3.09 25.85
CA ALA A 130 -21.29 2.99 26.05
C ALA A 130 -20.65 1.89 25.18
N LYS A 131 -21.33 0.75 25.02
CA LYS A 131 -20.91 -0.36 24.14
C LYS A 131 -20.84 0.06 22.66
N LYS A 132 -21.82 0.83 22.18
CA LYS A 132 -21.87 1.30 20.79
C LYS A 132 -20.80 2.36 20.51
N LYS A 133 -20.54 3.28 21.46
CA LYS A 133 -19.43 4.23 21.40
C LYS A 133 -18.07 3.52 21.31
N GLY A 134 -17.84 2.51 22.15
CA GLY A 134 -16.60 1.72 22.12
C GLY A 134 -16.42 0.91 20.82
N CYS A 135 -17.50 0.44 20.19
CA CYS A 135 -17.45 -0.22 18.88
C CYS A 135 -17.06 0.75 17.76
N LEU A 136 -17.71 1.92 17.69
CA LEU A 136 -17.42 2.94 16.69
C LEU A 136 -16.01 3.50 16.81
N HIS A 137 -15.54 3.70 18.06
CA HIS A 137 -14.17 4.15 18.30
C HIS A 137 -13.13 3.13 17.80
N ARG A 138 -13.36 1.83 18.04
CA ARG A 138 -12.49 0.76 17.48
C ARG A 138 -12.49 0.76 15.96
N GLN A 139 -13.66 0.94 15.33
CA GLN A 139 -13.77 1.04 13.87
C GLN A 139 -13.02 2.24 13.32
N TYR A 140 -13.14 3.40 13.96
CA TYR A 140 -12.38 4.61 13.58
C TYR A 140 -10.87 4.37 13.68
N ILE A 141 -10.40 3.83 14.81
CA ILE A 141 -8.99 3.50 15.01
C ILE A 141 -8.49 2.56 13.91
N TYR A 142 -9.24 1.50 13.60
CA TYR A 142 -8.91 0.55 12.54
C TYR A 142 -8.78 1.24 11.18
N ILE A 143 -9.73 2.11 10.81
CA ILE A 143 -9.68 2.85 9.55
C ILE A 143 -8.47 3.78 9.48
N ILE A 144 -8.17 4.51 10.55
CA ILE A 144 -6.99 5.38 10.60
C ILE A 144 -5.71 4.56 10.42
N SER A 145 -5.62 3.37 11.03
CA SER A 145 -4.47 2.49 10.82
C SER A 145 -4.35 2.02 9.37
N ILE A 146 -5.45 1.70 8.68
CA ILE A 146 -5.42 1.40 7.24
C ILE A 146 -4.92 2.61 6.43
N ILE A 147 -5.43 3.81 6.74
CA ILE A 147 -5.01 5.06 6.07
C ILE A 147 -3.51 5.30 6.27
N ASP A 148 -3.02 5.18 7.51
CA ASP A 148 -1.61 5.35 7.84
C ASP A 148 -0.75 4.31 7.10
N THR A 149 -1.18 3.05 7.02
CA THR A 149 -0.50 2.01 6.22
C THR A 149 -0.50 2.35 4.73
N CYS A 150 -1.57 2.92 4.19
CA CYS A 150 -1.58 3.39 2.79
C CYS A 150 -0.59 4.54 2.55
N TRP A 151 -0.39 5.43 3.52
CA TRP A 151 0.66 6.46 3.46
C TRP A 151 2.08 5.88 3.55
N VAL A 152 2.28 4.82 4.34
CA VAL A 152 3.55 4.07 4.36
C VAL A 152 3.84 3.50 2.97
N ARG A 153 2.85 2.82 2.37
CA ARG A 153 2.95 2.30 1.00
C ARG A 153 3.22 3.42 0.00
N TYR A 154 2.57 4.58 0.16
CA TYR A 154 2.80 5.76 -0.66
C TYR A 154 4.27 6.18 -0.67
N GLY A 155 4.85 6.39 0.52
CA GLY A 155 6.24 6.75 0.66
C GLY A 155 7.20 5.70 0.09
N LEU A 156 6.93 4.42 0.35
CA LEU A 156 7.76 3.31 -0.14
C LEU A 156 7.77 3.22 -1.67
N ILE A 157 6.60 3.26 -2.31
CA ILE A 157 6.50 3.19 -3.77
C ILE A 157 7.11 4.45 -4.40
N LEU A 158 6.97 5.62 -3.77
CA LEU A 158 7.62 6.83 -4.25
C LEU A 158 9.15 6.72 -4.19
N LEU A 159 9.73 6.25 -3.08
CA LEU A 159 11.17 6.02 -2.97
C LEU A 159 11.67 5.00 -4.00
N TYR A 160 10.97 3.87 -4.11
CA TYR A 160 11.30 2.81 -5.08
C TYR A 160 11.23 3.29 -6.53
N SER A 161 10.13 3.93 -6.91
CA SER A 161 9.95 4.38 -8.29
C SER A 161 10.94 5.49 -8.63
N SER A 162 11.32 6.30 -7.64
CA SER A 162 12.37 7.32 -7.78
C SER A 162 13.75 6.69 -8.04
N SER A 163 14.13 5.64 -7.31
CA SER A 163 15.40 4.96 -7.55
C SER A 163 15.46 4.30 -8.93
N LYS A 164 14.37 3.65 -9.35
CA LYS A 164 14.24 3.10 -10.70
C LYS A 164 14.40 4.16 -11.78
N HIS A 165 13.74 5.31 -11.62
CA HIS A 165 13.82 6.41 -12.57
C HIS A 165 15.21 7.06 -12.65
N VAL A 166 15.97 7.09 -11.54
CA VAL A 166 17.38 7.50 -11.54
C VAL A 166 18.23 6.51 -12.36
N LEU A 167 18.09 5.20 -12.10
CA LEU A 167 18.80 4.16 -12.84
C LEU A 167 18.48 4.16 -14.34
N GLU A 168 17.23 4.38 -14.74
CA GLU A 168 16.84 4.47 -16.16
C GLU A 168 17.43 5.70 -16.87
N LYS A 169 17.74 6.77 -16.12
CA LYS A 169 18.45 7.94 -16.66
C LYS A 169 19.95 7.69 -16.80
N GLU A 170 20.55 7.01 -15.84
CA GLU A 170 21.99 6.67 -15.83
C GLU A 170 22.32 5.54 -16.83
N GLY A 171 21.46 4.52 -16.93
CA GLY A 171 21.59 3.37 -17.83
C GLY A 171 21.33 3.66 -19.31
N ARG A 172 21.01 4.91 -19.69
CA ARG A 172 21.10 5.35 -21.09
C ARG A 172 22.54 5.52 -21.57
N ASP A 173 23.53 5.47 -20.67
CA ASP A 173 24.95 5.58 -20.99
C ASP A 173 25.84 4.39 -20.57
N ASN A 174 25.34 3.31 -19.94
CA ASN A 174 25.93 1.95 -19.98
C ASN A 174 25.24 0.96 -18.99
N PHE A 175 25.12 -0.29 -19.45
CA PHE A 175 24.68 -1.53 -18.76
C PHE A 175 23.17 -1.80 -18.56
N SER A 176 22.74 -2.86 -19.25
CA SER A 176 21.42 -3.48 -19.20
C SER A 176 21.31 -4.52 -18.08
N TRP A 177 20.39 -4.33 -17.14
CA TRP A 177 19.77 -5.48 -16.46
C TRP A 177 18.62 -5.98 -17.34
N THR A 178 18.95 -6.89 -18.24
CA THR A 178 17.97 -7.53 -19.13
C THR A 178 17.19 -8.56 -18.33
N ASN A 179 16.00 -8.18 -17.87
CA ASN A 179 14.81 -9.02 -17.80
C ASN A 179 13.59 -8.16 -17.41
N CYS A 180 13.03 -7.48 -18.42
CA CYS A 180 11.79 -6.71 -18.28
C CYS A 180 10.79 -7.21 -19.33
N TYR A 181 10.23 -8.39 -19.11
CA TYR A 181 8.98 -8.75 -19.78
C TYR A 181 7.84 -8.03 -19.02
N GLU A 182 7.10 -7.21 -19.79
CA GLU A 182 5.85 -6.50 -19.44
C GLU A 182 5.90 -5.08 -18.86
N ALA A 183 7.05 -4.45 -18.62
CA ALA A 183 7.06 -2.99 -18.36
C ALA A 183 6.87 -2.13 -19.63
N LYS A 184 7.07 -2.71 -20.83
CA LYS A 184 6.97 -2.00 -22.11
C LYS A 184 5.53 -1.80 -22.62
N SER A 185 4.51 -2.43 -22.02
CA SER A 185 3.13 -2.29 -22.51
C SER A 185 2.27 -1.24 -21.78
N MET A 186 2.73 -0.70 -20.64
CA MET A 186 1.94 0.28 -19.87
C MET A 186 2.38 1.75 -20.09
N VAL A 187 3.58 1.97 -20.65
CA VAL A 187 4.11 3.32 -20.92
C VAL A 187 3.64 3.90 -22.26
N GLN A 188 3.03 3.09 -23.14
CA GLN A 188 2.59 3.51 -24.49
C GLN A 188 1.10 3.81 -24.65
N SER A 189 0.31 3.92 -23.57
CA SER A 189 -1.07 4.40 -23.67
C SER A 189 -1.38 5.69 -22.90
N VAL A 190 -0.36 6.48 -22.49
CA VAL A 190 -0.59 7.88 -22.07
C VAL A 190 -0.84 8.77 -23.30
N LYS A 191 -1.78 8.36 -24.15
CA LYS A 191 -2.44 9.24 -25.10
C LYS A 191 -3.82 9.54 -24.53
N GLN A 192 -3.94 10.77 -24.04
CA GLN A 192 -5.18 11.49 -23.70
C GLN A 192 -6.00 10.87 -22.56
N SER A 193 -5.56 11.14 -21.33
CA SER A 193 -6.48 11.08 -20.19
C SER A 193 -7.29 12.38 -20.14
N THR A 194 -8.61 12.22 -20.19
CA THR A 194 -9.58 12.89 -19.32
C THR A 194 -8.95 13.53 -18.07
N GLY A 195 -9.43 14.71 -17.66
CA GLY A 195 -8.85 15.51 -16.57
C GLY A 195 -8.60 14.73 -15.27
N LEU A 196 -7.62 15.19 -14.48
CA LEU A 196 -7.23 14.58 -13.20
C LEU A 196 -8.46 14.30 -12.32
N LEU A 197 -8.55 13.08 -11.77
CA LEU A 197 -9.62 12.64 -10.89
C LEU A 197 -9.31 13.12 -9.47
N LEU A 198 -9.64 14.38 -9.18
CA LEU A 198 -9.38 14.99 -7.88
C LEU A 198 -10.68 15.36 -7.17
N PHE A 199 -10.70 15.10 -5.87
CA PHE A 199 -11.65 15.69 -4.95
C PHE A 199 -11.24 17.12 -4.62
N THR A 200 -12.24 17.95 -4.35
CA THR A 200 -12.06 19.28 -3.78
C THR A 200 -11.89 19.15 -2.27
N CYS A 201 -10.75 19.61 -1.74
CA CYS A 201 -10.50 19.77 -0.30
C CYS A 201 -10.09 21.22 -0.03
N THR A 202 -10.35 21.70 1.18
CA THR A 202 -9.82 23.00 1.62
C THR A 202 -8.29 22.92 1.82
N GLU A 203 -7.61 24.05 1.68
CA GLU A 203 -6.15 24.12 1.90
C GLU A 203 -5.78 23.66 3.32
N LYS A 204 -6.58 24.04 4.31
CA LYS A 204 -6.40 23.64 5.71
C LYS A 204 -6.49 22.12 5.91
N GLU A 205 -7.50 21.47 5.32
CA GLU A 205 -7.63 20.01 5.38
C GLU A 205 -6.46 19.30 4.70
N TYR A 206 -5.95 19.90 3.62
CA TYR A 206 -4.78 19.38 2.93
C TYR A 206 -3.55 19.41 3.84
N GLU A 207 -3.31 20.52 4.53
CA GLU A 207 -2.19 20.66 5.46
C GLU A 207 -2.29 19.73 6.68
N ASP A 208 -3.48 19.60 7.27
CA ASP A 208 -3.71 18.78 8.47
C ASP A 208 -3.43 17.28 8.26
N PHE A 209 -3.61 16.78 7.03
CA PHE A 209 -3.55 15.35 6.71
C PHE A 209 -2.48 14.95 5.69
N MET A 210 -1.68 15.89 5.21
CA MET A 210 -0.57 15.63 4.31
C MET A 210 0.66 15.16 5.09
N TYR A 211 0.85 13.84 5.18
CA TYR A 211 2.04 13.26 5.82
C TYR A 211 3.28 13.31 4.93
N ILE A 212 3.11 13.16 3.61
CA ILE A 212 4.20 13.20 2.62
C ILE A 212 3.81 14.20 1.52
N ALA A 213 4.52 15.32 1.47
CA ALA A 213 4.18 16.42 0.55
C ALA A 213 4.50 16.10 -0.91
N ARG A 214 5.61 15.40 -1.16
CA ARG A 214 6.06 15.09 -2.53
C ARG A 214 5.14 14.12 -3.25
N ASP A 215 4.93 14.42 -4.53
CA ASP A 215 4.25 13.60 -5.55
C ASP A 215 5.10 13.40 -6.81
N ASN A 216 6.30 14.00 -6.85
CA ASN A 216 7.27 13.86 -7.93
C ASN A 216 8.44 12.96 -7.52
N TYR A 217 9.08 12.33 -8.51
CA TYR A 217 10.26 11.52 -8.29
C TYR A 217 11.38 12.28 -7.57
N ILE A 218 12.06 11.56 -6.68
CA ILE A 218 13.14 12.04 -5.83
C ILE A 218 14.47 11.79 -6.53
N THR A 219 15.38 12.76 -6.44
CA THR A 219 16.69 12.69 -7.09
C THR A 219 17.87 12.82 -6.13
N ASN A 220 17.63 13.08 -4.84
CA ASN A 220 18.70 13.25 -3.86
C ASN A 220 18.38 12.59 -2.51
N CYS A 221 19.45 12.37 -1.75
CA CYS A 221 19.42 11.70 -0.45
C CYS A 221 18.64 12.46 0.62
N ASN A 222 18.69 13.79 0.63
CA ASN A 222 18.03 14.59 1.68
C ASN A 222 16.51 14.46 1.61
N ASP A 223 15.95 14.53 0.40
CA ASP A 223 14.53 14.30 0.17
C ASP A 223 14.14 12.86 0.51
N ALA A 224 14.97 11.87 0.14
CA ALA A 224 14.73 10.48 0.48
C ALA A 224 14.71 10.28 2.02
N LYS A 225 15.61 10.94 2.76
CA LYS A 225 15.66 10.93 4.23
C LYS A 225 14.39 11.50 4.86
N ILE A 226 13.85 12.61 4.31
CA ILE A 226 12.59 13.19 4.81
C ILE A 226 11.45 12.18 4.70
N ILE A 227 11.30 11.55 3.53
CA ILE A 227 10.24 10.56 3.32
C ILE A 227 10.45 9.31 4.17
N PHE A 228 11.68 8.83 4.26
CA PHE A 228 12.06 7.72 5.12
C PHE A 228 11.66 7.95 6.59
N VAL A 229 11.94 9.13 7.14
CA VAL A 229 11.55 9.48 8.52
C VAL A 229 10.03 9.47 8.67
N ARG A 230 9.28 10.00 7.69
CA ARG A 230 7.81 9.97 7.71
C ARG A 230 7.25 8.55 7.66
N ILE A 231 7.84 7.67 6.84
CA ILE A 231 7.48 6.25 6.79
C ILE A 231 7.68 5.61 8.16
N LEU A 232 8.85 5.78 8.79
CA LEU A 232 9.10 5.19 10.12
C LEU A 232 8.16 5.74 11.19
N GLN A 233 7.85 7.04 11.17
CA GLN A 233 6.88 7.65 12.09
C GLN A 233 5.49 7.02 11.95
N LEU A 234 5.02 6.83 10.71
CA LEU A 234 3.73 6.20 10.43
C LEU A 234 3.72 4.72 10.83
N VAL A 235 4.78 3.96 10.50
CA VAL A 235 4.89 2.56 10.93
C VAL A 235 4.85 2.45 12.45
N ASN A 236 5.59 3.30 13.16
CA ASN A 236 5.58 3.29 14.63
C ASN A 236 4.21 3.68 15.21
N LYS A 237 3.49 4.61 14.56
CA LYS A 237 2.11 4.97 14.92
C LYS A 237 1.17 3.77 14.77
N VAL A 238 1.28 3.00 13.69
CA VAL A 238 0.49 1.77 13.50
C VAL A 238 0.89 0.69 14.50
N LYS A 239 2.20 0.48 14.75
CA LYS A 239 2.69 -0.48 15.76
C LYS A 239 2.22 -0.17 17.18
N ALA A 240 2.07 1.10 17.54
CA ALA A 240 1.59 1.51 18.87
C ALA A 240 0.10 1.19 19.09
N ASN A 241 -0.64 0.87 18.03
CA ASN A 241 -2.05 0.55 18.11
C ASN A 241 -2.27 -0.95 18.40
N LYS A 242 -2.56 -1.26 19.67
CA LYS A 242 -2.80 -2.62 20.15
C LYS A 242 -3.86 -3.39 19.38
N PHE A 243 -4.91 -2.72 18.87
CA PHE A 243 -5.99 -3.37 18.12
C PHE A 243 -5.56 -3.89 16.74
N VAL A 244 -4.39 -3.48 16.26
CA VAL A 244 -3.87 -3.79 14.92
C VAL A 244 -2.55 -4.54 15.01
N SER A 245 -1.75 -4.29 16.06
CA SER A 245 -0.42 -4.88 16.22
C SER A 245 -0.41 -6.31 16.80
N GLU A 246 -1.56 -6.87 17.20
CA GLU A 246 -1.64 -8.25 17.71
C GLU A 246 -1.56 -9.28 16.56
N ASP A 247 -2.11 -8.93 15.41
CA ASP A 247 -2.17 -9.82 14.25
C ASP A 247 -0.76 -10.04 13.64
N ALA A 248 -0.41 -11.32 13.42
CA ALA A 248 0.93 -11.70 12.98
C ALA A 248 1.26 -11.25 11.56
N ASP A 249 0.26 -11.25 10.68
CA ASP A 249 0.34 -10.75 9.31
C ASP A 249 0.72 -9.26 9.30
N VAL A 250 0.06 -8.46 10.12
CA VAL A 250 0.34 -7.02 10.26
C VAL A 250 1.74 -6.82 10.82
N ARG A 251 2.15 -7.56 11.86
CA ARG A 251 3.51 -7.43 12.42
C ARG A 251 4.59 -7.72 11.39
N ALA A 252 4.43 -8.81 10.63
CA ALA A 252 5.33 -9.17 9.54
C ALA A 252 5.36 -8.12 8.43
N GLU A 253 4.19 -7.62 8.03
CA GLU A 253 4.07 -6.57 7.01
C GLU A 253 4.78 -5.27 7.43
N LEU A 254 4.57 -4.81 8.67
CA LEU A 254 5.23 -3.62 9.21
C LEU A 254 6.76 -3.78 9.29
N ALA A 255 7.26 -4.97 9.60
CA ALA A 255 8.70 -5.26 9.58
C ALA A 255 9.26 -5.21 8.15
N GLN A 256 8.56 -5.78 7.18
CA GLN A 256 8.93 -5.69 5.76
C GLN A 256 8.88 -4.25 5.24
N TYR A 257 7.93 -3.43 5.68
CA TYR A 257 7.90 -2.00 5.34
C TYR A 257 9.13 -1.25 5.87
N ILE A 258 9.56 -1.55 7.10
CA ILE A 258 10.79 -0.99 7.66
C ILE A 258 12.00 -1.45 6.82
N SER A 259 12.11 -2.74 6.52
CA SER A 259 13.19 -3.28 5.68
C SER A 259 13.23 -2.60 4.31
N LYS A 260 12.08 -2.46 3.64
CA LYS A 260 11.95 -1.78 2.34
C LYS A 260 12.33 -0.30 2.44
N ALA A 261 11.92 0.40 3.50
CA ALA A 261 12.28 1.80 3.71
C ALA A 261 13.81 2.00 3.79
N TYR A 262 14.48 1.16 4.58
CA TYR A 262 15.95 1.17 4.67
C TYR A 262 16.61 0.77 3.35
N LYS A 263 16.07 -0.24 2.63
CA LYS A 263 16.56 -0.64 1.30
C LYS A 263 16.54 0.53 0.34
N TYR A 264 15.40 1.22 0.23
CA TYR A 264 15.23 2.30 -0.73
C TYR A 264 15.99 3.56 -0.33
N LEU A 265 16.13 3.85 0.96
CA LEU A 265 17.01 4.93 1.42
C LEU A 265 18.48 4.62 1.08
N GLY A 266 18.92 3.38 1.26
CA GLY A 266 20.28 2.93 0.96
C GLY A 266 20.73 3.21 -0.47
N PHE A 267 19.81 3.18 -1.43
CA PHE A 267 20.08 3.56 -2.82
C PHE A 267 20.58 5.01 -2.97
N PHE A 268 20.03 5.95 -2.19
CA PHE A 268 20.39 7.36 -2.29
C PHE A 268 21.58 7.73 -1.38
N GLU A 269 22.01 6.83 -0.50
CA GLU A 269 23.17 7.03 0.36
C GLU A 269 24.45 6.75 -0.44
N ARG A 270 25.41 7.69 -0.41
CA ARG A 270 26.65 7.56 -1.21
C ARG A 270 27.78 6.94 -0.40
N ASP A 271 27.75 7.14 0.91
CA ASP A 271 28.77 6.62 1.82
C ASP A 271 28.55 5.12 2.06
N LYS A 272 29.51 4.28 1.65
CA LYS A 272 29.42 2.82 1.79
C LYS A 272 29.25 2.38 3.24
N VAL A 273 29.89 3.06 4.20
CA VAL A 273 29.76 2.73 5.63
C VAL A 273 28.32 2.96 6.10
N ASN A 274 27.71 4.06 5.69
CA ASN A 274 26.30 4.34 5.98
C ASN A 274 25.35 3.36 5.26
N GLN A 275 25.64 2.97 4.01
CA GLN A 275 24.87 1.92 3.34
C GLN A 275 24.90 0.61 4.14
N MET A 276 26.07 0.19 4.62
CA MET A 276 26.20 -1.02 5.46
C MET A 276 25.44 -0.90 6.77
N LYS A 277 25.47 0.26 7.44
CA LYS A 277 24.63 0.52 8.63
C LYS A 277 23.15 0.37 8.31
N LEU A 278 22.69 0.88 7.16
CA LEU A 278 21.28 0.74 6.75
C LEU A 278 20.93 -0.73 6.48
N GLN A 279 21.81 -1.52 5.85
CA GLN A 279 21.58 -2.97 5.67
C GLN A 279 21.48 -3.70 7.00
N LYS A 280 22.38 -3.40 7.96
CA LYS A 280 22.31 -3.96 9.31
C LYS A 280 20.99 -3.66 10.00
N ARG A 281 20.49 -2.41 9.89
CA ARG A 281 19.16 -2.04 10.42
C ARG A 281 18.00 -2.81 9.78
N ARG A 282 18.13 -3.25 8.52
CA ARG A 282 17.13 -4.12 7.87
C ARG A 282 17.10 -5.49 8.51
N VAL A 283 18.28 -6.09 8.69
CA VAL A 283 18.44 -7.39 9.34
C VAL A 283 17.86 -7.34 10.75
N GLU A 284 18.26 -6.36 11.56
CA GLU A 284 17.75 -6.17 12.93
C GLU A 284 16.21 -6.07 12.97
N ALA A 285 15.60 -5.27 12.09
CA ALA A 285 14.14 -5.09 12.08
C ALA A 285 13.37 -6.38 11.74
N LEU A 286 13.92 -7.22 10.86
CA LEU A 286 13.33 -8.48 10.44
C LEU A 286 13.53 -9.58 11.51
N GLU A 287 14.72 -9.67 12.09
CA GLU A 287 15.03 -10.58 13.20
C GLU A 287 14.20 -10.26 14.45
N ASP A 288 14.03 -8.98 14.77
CA ASP A 288 13.17 -8.56 15.88
C ASP A 288 11.71 -8.95 15.64
N CYS A 289 11.25 -8.93 14.39
CA CYS A 289 9.91 -9.42 14.07
C CYS A 289 9.78 -10.93 14.30
N LEU A 290 10.77 -11.73 13.86
CA LEU A 290 10.77 -13.18 14.06
C LEU A 290 10.65 -13.58 15.53
N LYS A 291 11.27 -12.83 16.44
CA LYS A 291 11.16 -13.06 17.90
C LYS A 291 9.74 -12.92 18.45
N THR A 292 8.86 -12.25 17.71
CA THR A 292 7.47 -12.03 18.14
C THR A 292 6.50 -13.03 17.52
N LEU A 293 6.88 -13.72 16.44
CA LEU A 293 6.01 -14.64 15.71
C LEU A 293 6.03 -16.03 16.37
N ASN A 294 4.89 -16.72 16.30
CA ASN A 294 4.70 -18.04 16.92
C ASN A 294 4.80 -19.18 15.88
N GLU A 295 4.70 -20.43 16.34
CA GLU A 295 4.70 -21.62 15.46
C GLU A 295 3.55 -21.62 14.44
N ASP A 296 2.42 -20.97 14.74
CA ASP A 296 1.30 -20.87 13.79
C ASP A 296 1.57 -19.85 12.66
N ASP A 297 2.59 -18.99 12.81
CA ASP A 297 2.90 -17.89 11.89
C ASP A 297 3.94 -18.29 10.82
N GLN A 298 4.16 -19.60 10.61
CA GLN A 298 5.22 -20.16 9.75
C GLN A 298 5.26 -19.58 8.33
N ILE A 299 4.11 -19.25 7.75
CA ILE A 299 4.04 -18.62 6.42
C ILE A 299 4.76 -17.27 6.44
N TYR A 300 4.51 -16.44 7.45
CA TYR A 300 5.13 -15.11 7.58
C TYR A 300 6.61 -15.22 7.94
N CYS A 301 6.97 -16.14 8.84
CA CYS A 301 8.36 -16.46 9.15
C CYS A 301 9.15 -16.82 7.90
N SER A 302 8.56 -17.64 7.02
CA SER A 302 9.20 -18.06 5.76
C SER A 302 9.51 -16.90 4.84
N PHE A 303 8.59 -15.96 4.66
CA PHE A 303 8.87 -14.77 3.85
C PHE A 303 9.98 -13.90 4.46
N ILE A 304 10.03 -13.78 5.78
CA ILE A 304 11.08 -13.04 6.48
C ILE A 304 12.43 -13.75 6.37
N TRP A 305 12.50 -15.08 6.52
CA TRP A 305 13.73 -15.86 6.33
C TRP A 305 14.27 -15.73 4.92
N PHE A 306 13.40 -15.82 3.91
CA PHE A 306 13.81 -15.59 2.52
C PHE A 306 14.40 -14.19 2.33
N GLU A 307 13.75 -13.15 2.86
CA GLU A 307 14.26 -11.79 2.76
C GLU A 307 15.60 -11.61 3.48
N LEU A 308 15.76 -12.19 4.69
CA LEU A 308 17.01 -12.18 5.44
C LEU A 308 18.14 -12.88 4.68
N ALA A 309 17.87 -14.02 4.05
CA ALA A 309 18.85 -14.73 3.23
C ALA A 309 19.34 -13.84 2.08
N VAL A 310 18.42 -13.23 1.33
CA VAL A 310 18.74 -12.31 0.21
C VAL A 310 19.54 -11.09 0.69
N ILE A 311 19.18 -10.49 1.83
CA ILE A 311 19.91 -9.33 2.38
C ILE A 311 21.35 -9.73 2.72
N ASN A 312 21.53 -10.85 3.43
CA ASN A 312 22.86 -11.30 3.82
C ASN A 312 23.70 -11.71 2.60
N SER A 313 23.10 -12.25 1.54
CA SER A 313 23.80 -12.50 0.27
C SER A 313 24.31 -11.22 -0.37
N ILE A 314 23.49 -10.17 -0.43
CA ILE A 314 23.92 -8.86 -0.97
C ILE A 314 25.05 -8.27 -0.12
N VAL A 315 24.96 -8.37 1.21
CA VAL A 315 26.01 -7.91 2.12
C VAL A 315 27.31 -8.69 1.92
N LEU A 316 27.21 -10.02 1.75
CA LEU A 316 28.35 -10.87 1.46
C LEU A 316 29.03 -10.48 0.13
N ASP A 317 28.25 -10.27 -0.93
CA ASP A 317 28.79 -9.86 -2.24
C ASP A 317 29.58 -8.55 -2.12
N VAL A 318 29.00 -7.55 -1.45
CA VAL A 318 29.68 -6.27 -1.19
C VAL A 318 30.94 -6.47 -0.36
N ASN A 319 30.92 -7.33 0.67
CA ASN A 319 32.10 -7.59 1.48
C ASN A 319 33.20 -8.25 0.64
N ILE A 320 32.89 -9.27 -0.15
CA ILE A 320 33.85 -9.96 -1.01
C ILE A 320 34.46 -9.01 -2.05
N GLU A 321 33.68 -8.11 -2.64
CA GLU A 321 34.16 -7.12 -3.61
C GLU A 321 35.16 -6.12 -3.01
N ASN A 322 35.05 -5.80 -1.72
CA ASN A 322 35.91 -4.81 -1.06
C ASN A 322 37.16 -5.42 -0.40
N VAL A 323 37.28 -6.74 -0.33
CA VAL A 323 38.38 -7.43 0.34
C VAL A 323 39.59 -7.57 -0.58
N ASP A 324 40.78 -7.24 -0.06
CA ASP A 324 42.05 -7.53 -0.72
C ASP A 324 42.39 -9.02 -0.52
N ARG A 325 42.24 -9.81 -1.61
CA ARG A 325 42.45 -11.26 -1.57
C ARG A 325 43.84 -11.68 -1.10
N ASP A 326 44.83 -10.81 -1.26
CA ASP A 326 46.20 -11.10 -0.86
C ASP A 326 46.51 -10.67 0.60
N LYS A 327 45.55 -10.01 1.28
CA LYS A 327 45.70 -9.46 2.64
C LYS A 327 44.46 -9.64 3.52
N LEU A 328 43.72 -10.73 3.36
CA LEU A 328 42.60 -11.02 4.25
C LEU A 328 43.05 -11.08 5.71
N THR A 329 42.41 -10.29 6.55
CA THR A 329 42.55 -10.41 8.00
C THR A 329 41.70 -11.58 8.51
N ALA A 330 42.09 -12.14 9.65
CA ALA A 330 41.31 -13.20 10.31
C ALA A 330 39.90 -12.73 10.72
N GLU A 331 39.74 -11.42 10.96
CA GLU A 331 38.47 -10.79 11.31
C GLU A 331 37.52 -10.74 10.09
N GLU A 332 38.00 -10.28 8.94
CA GLU A 332 37.25 -10.27 7.68
C GLU A 332 36.82 -11.69 7.25
N LEU A 333 37.71 -12.67 7.42
CA LEU A 333 37.39 -14.08 7.14
C LEU A 333 36.27 -14.60 8.07
N ALA A 334 36.32 -14.27 9.36
CA ALA A 334 35.32 -14.69 10.32
C ALA A 334 33.95 -14.06 10.05
N GLU A 335 33.92 -12.79 9.65
CA GLU A 335 32.69 -12.10 9.24
C GLU A 335 32.07 -12.74 7.98
N ILE A 336 32.88 -13.07 6.98
CA ILE A 336 32.44 -13.78 5.77
C ILE A 336 31.85 -15.15 6.13
N ASP A 337 32.56 -15.94 6.93
CA ASP A 337 32.09 -17.27 7.37
C ASP A 337 30.77 -17.18 8.14
N GLN A 338 30.62 -16.14 8.97
CA GLN A 338 29.39 -15.90 9.71
C GLN A 338 28.22 -15.53 8.78
N LEU A 339 28.44 -14.66 7.79
CA LEU A 339 27.44 -14.32 6.79
C LEU A 339 27.00 -15.55 5.98
N VAL A 340 27.94 -16.38 5.53
CA VAL A 340 27.63 -17.62 4.81
C VAL A 340 26.77 -18.56 5.66
N LYS A 341 27.09 -18.72 6.95
CA LYS A 341 26.28 -19.52 7.88
C LYS A 341 24.86 -18.98 8.01
N TYR A 342 24.69 -17.66 8.14
CA TYR A 342 23.36 -17.05 8.19
C TYR A 342 22.57 -17.28 6.90
N ILE A 343 23.19 -17.06 5.74
CA ILE A 343 22.54 -17.27 4.44
C ILE A 343 22.05 -18.71 4.29
N VAL A 344 22.91 -19.69 4.57
CA VAL A 344 22.58 -21.12 4.48
C VAL A 344 21.43 -21.45 5.44
N ASN A 345 21.52 -21.01 6.69
CA ASN A 345 20.50 -21.27 7.70
C ASN A 345 19.13 -20.69 7.30
N TYR A 346 19.08 -19.43 6.86
CA TYR A 346 17.81 -18.81 6.46
C TYR A 346 17.19 -19.46 5.21
N PHE A 347 18.00 -19.84 4.21
CA PHE A 347 17.48 -20.57 3.06
C PHE A 347 16.99 -21.97 3.44
N GLN A 348 17.66 -22.67 4.36
CA GLN A 348 17.20 -23.96 4.87
C GLN A 348 15.83 -23.83 5.56
N LEU A 349 15.68 -22.89 6.49
CA LEU A 349 14.41 -22.63 7.18
C LEU A 349 13.28 -22.27 6.21
N TYR A 350 13.57 -21.50 5.16
CA TYR A 350 12.62 -21.22 4.09
C TYR A 350 12.21 -22.48 3.31
N MET A 351 13.19 -23.30 2.93
CA MET A 351 12.95 -24.52 2.14
C MET A 351 12.17 -25.58 2.92
N GLU A 352 12.42 -25.71 4.22
CA GLU A 352 11.67 -26.61 5.11
C GLU A 352 10.17 -26.27 5.16
N ASN A 353 9.81 -25.00 4.96
CA ASN A 353 8.44 -24.50 4.99
C ASN A 353 7.87 -24.18 3.60
N PHE A 354 8.55 -24.61 2.53
CA PHE A 354 8.21 -24.25 1.16
C PHE A 354 6.79 -24.66 0.75
N ASP A 355 6.30 -25.81 1.21
CA ASP A 355 4.95 -26.26 0.90
C ASP A 355 3.86 -25.39 1.54
N ALA A 356 4.09 -24.90 2.77
CA ALA A 356 3.20 -23.96 3.44
C ALA A 356 3.18 -22.60 2.72
N VAL A 357 4.35 -22.14 2.28
CA VAL A 357 4.49 -20.93 1.44
C VAL A 357 3.75 -21.08 0.12
N ARG A 358 3.93 -22.22 -0.56
CA ARG A 358 3.26 -22.53 -1.82
C ARG A 358 1.74 -22.52 -1.64
N TYR A 359 1.24 -23.15 -0.59
CA TYR A 359 -0.19 -23.15 -0.24
C TYR A 359 -0.70 -21.73 0.04
N GLY A 360 0.02 -20.93 0.82
CA GLY A 360 -0.34 -19.54 1.12
C GLY A 360 -0.40 -18.67 -0.13
N LEU A 361 0.57 -18.85 -1.05
CA LEU A 361 0.63 -18.12 -2.32
C LEU A 361 -0.46 -18.52 -3.33
N THR A 362 -0.93 -19.78 -3.30
CA THR A 362 -1.99 -20.25 -4.21
C THR A 362 -3.38 -19.87 -3.74
N ASN A 363 -3.58 -19.68 -2.44
CA ASN A 363 -4.90 -19.43 -1.85
C ASN A 363 -5.13 -17.96 -1.44
N ASP A 364 -4.25 -17.05 -1.87
CA ASP A 364 -4.33 -15.61 -1.53
C ASP A 364 -4.46 -15.35 -0.01
N VAL A 365 -3.93 -16.27 0.83
CA VAL A 365 -3.92 -16.15 2.30
C VAL A 365 -3.00 -15.01 2.75
N VAL A 366 -2.04 -14.65 1.90
CA VAL A 366 -1.24 -13.44 2.03
C VAL A 366 -1.76 -12.44 0.99
N ASP A 367 -2.37 -11.35 1.47
CA ASP A 367 -3.02 -10.35 0.64
C ASP A 367 -2.05 -9.71 -0.38
N VAL A 368 -2.66 -9.18 -1.44
CA VAL A 368 -2.23 -8.74 -2.76
C VAL A 368 -0.97 -7.84 -2.84
N LEU A 369 -0.40 -7.41 -1.72
CA LEU A 369 0.93 -6.80 -1.70
C LEU A 369 2.05 -7.78 -2.07
N THR A 370 1.85 -9.08 -1.88
CA THR A 370 2.75 -10.10 -2.45
C THR A 370 2.55 -10.25 -3.97
N LYS A 371 1.40 -9.86 -4.54
CA LYS A 371 1.20 -9.77 -6.00
C LYS A 371 1.86 -8.53 -6.60
N ILE A 372 1.89 -7.40 -5.88
CA ILE A 372 2.74 -6.25 -6.26
C ILE A 372 4.23 -6.62 -6.10
N THR A 373 4.58 -7.40 -5.09
CA THR A 373 5.97 -7.87 -4.88
C THR A 373 6.37 -8.99 -5.85
N LYS A 374 5.42 -9.74 -6.45
CA LYS A 374 5.65 -10.67 -7.58
C LYS A 374 6.07 -9.97 -8.88
N LEU A 375 5.97 -8.64 -8.95
CA LEU A 375 6.50 -7.82 -10.05
C LEU A 375 7.88 -7.20 -9.74
N PHE A 376 8.45 -7.42 -8.54
CA PHE A 376 9.66 -6.72 -8.08
C PHE A 376 10.74 -7.59 -7.43
N LEU A 377 10.69 -8.91 -7.65
CA LEU A 377 11.76 -9.84 -7.27
C LEU A 377 12.12 -10.74 -8.46
N LEU A 378 12.81 -10.14 -9.44
CA LEU A 378 13.93 -10.67 -10.22
C LEU A 378 14.70 -9.49 -10.82
#